data_AF-A0A2V2BQ91-F1
#
_entry.id   AF-A0A2V2BQ91-F1
#
_cell.length_a   1.000
_cell.length_b   1.000
_cell.length_c   1.000
_cell.angle_alpha   90.00
_cell.angle_beta   90.00
_cell.angle_gamma   90.00
#
_symmetry.space_group_name_H-M   'P 1'
#
loop_
_entity.id
_entity.type
_entity.pdbx_description
1 polymer ?
#
loop_
_entity_poly.entity_id
_entity_poly.type
_entity_poly.pdbx_seq_one_letter_code
_entity_poly.pdbx_strand_id
1 'polypeptide(L)' 'MVYNTLELNLEAITNTIKMLENENNDENQEKIEALKKERDKLLKELKVF' A
#
# COMPACT_ATOMS: atom_id res chain seq x y z
N MET A 1 17.13 -11.35 -9.00
CA MET A 1 15.69 -11.10 -9.18
C MET A 1 15.55 -9.66 -9.61
N VAL A 2 14.98 -9.41 -10.79
CA VAL A 2 14.53 -8.05 -11.14
C VAL A 2 13.22 -7.88 -10.38
N TYR A 3 13.27 -7.16 -9.27
CA TYR A 3 12.04 -6.75 -8.60
C TYR A 3 11.25 -5.91 -9.61
N ASN A 4 10.03 -6.34 -9.93
CA ASN A 4 9.19 -5.57 -10.80
C ASN A 4 8.88 -4.25 -10.06
N THR A 5 8.99 -3.09 -10.72
CA THR A 5 8.75 -1.79 -10.07
C THR A 5 7.39 -1.75 -9.36
N LEU A 6 6.41 -2.49 -9.89
CA LEU A 6 5.10 -2.69 -9.29
C LEU A 6 5.15 -3.44 -7.94
N GLU A 7 6.01 -4.45 -7.79
CA GLU A 7 6.19 -5.19 -6.53
C GLU A 7 6.84 -4.32 -5.45
N LEU A 8 7.84 -3.51 -5.82
CA LEU A 8 8.46 -2.55 -4.90
C LEU A 8 7.47 -1.48 -4.44
N ASN A 9 6.65 -0.98 -5.37
CA ASN A 9 5.60 -0.02 -5.04
C ASN A 9 4.54 -0.63 -4.11
N LEU A 10 4.18 -1.90 -4.33
CA LEU A 10 3.25 -2.62 -3.48
C LEU A 10 3.80 -2.81 -2.06
N GLU A 11 5.07 -3.20 -1.95
CA GLU A 11 5.76 -3.34 -0.66
C GLU A 11 5.84 -2.00 0.08
N ALA A 12 6.24 -0.93 -0.62
CA ALA A 12 6.32 0.41 -0.05
C ALA A 12 4.96 0.88 0.50
N ILE A 13 3.88 0.78 -0.28
CA ILE A 13 2.53 1.17 0.15
C ILE A 13 2.08 0.33 1.35
N THR A 14 2.37 -0.98 1.34
CA THR A 14 2.01 -1.88 2.45
C THR A 14 2.73 -1.49 3.74
N ASN A 15 4.01 -1.14 3.65
CA ASN A 15 4.79 -0.70 4.81
C ASN A 15 4.34 0.67 5.31
N THR A 16 4.02 1.61 4.41
CA THR A 16 3.46 2.91 4.78
C THR A 16 2.12 2.78 5.49
N ILE A 17 1.21 1.92 5.02
CA ILE A 17 -0.07 1.65 5.69
C ILE A 17 0.19 1.14 7.12
N LYS A 18 1.05 0.13 7.29
CA LYS A 18 1.37 -0.41 8.63
C LYS A 18 1.97 0.64 9.56
N MET A 19 2.86 1.49 9.04
CA MET A 19 3.44 2.58 9.82
C MET A 19 2.35 3.56 10.28
N LEU A 20 1.49 4.00 9.37
CA LEU A 20 0.41 4.95 9.68
C LEU A 20 -0.65 4.34 10.62
N GLU A 21 -0.95 3.05 10.48
CA GLU A 21 -1.85 2.32 11.40
C GLU A 21 -1.26 2.23 12.81
N ASN A 22 0.07 2.12 12.95
CA ASN A 22 0.75 2.08 14.24
C ASN A 22 0.87 3.45 14.92
N GLU A 23 0.78 4.55 14.17
CA GLU A 23 0.82 5.91 14.73
C GLU A 23 -0.43 6.28 15.54
N ASN A 24 -1.48 5.45 15.49
CA ASN A 24 -2.73 5.59 16.24
C ASN A 24 -3.30 7.03 16.21
N ASN A 25 -3.16 7.68 15.04
CA ASN A 25 -3.63 9.03 14.76
C ASN A 25 -4.84 8.95 13.82
N ASP A 26 -5.99 9.43 14.29
CA ASP A 26 -7.23 9.45 13.51
C ASP A 26 -7.13 10.31 12.24
N GLU A 27 -6.24 11.30 12.20
CA GLU A 27 -5.97 12.11 11.00
C GLU A 27 -5.37 11.28 9.85
N ASN A 28 -4.76 10.14 10.15
CA ASN A 28 -4.19 9.25 9.15
C ASN A 28 -5.26 8.31 8.54
N GLN A 29 -6.49 8.24 9.07
CA GLN A 29 -7.50 7.30 8.56
C GLN A 29 -7.80 7.50 7.07
N GLU A 30 -8.07 8.74 6.65
CA GLU A 30 -8.36 9.04 5.24
C GLU A 30 -7.17 8.68 4.33
N LYS A 31 -5.95 8.91 4.84
CA LYS A 31 -4.70 8.59 4.13
C LYS A 31 -4.48 7.09 4.01
N ILE A 32 -4.77 6.33 5.07
CA ILE A 32 -4.73 4.87 5.08
C ILE A 32 -5.75 4.30 4.08
N GLU A 33 -6.97 4.83 4.03
CA GLU A 33 -7.98 4.40 3.06
C GLU A 33 -7.56 4.66 1.61
N ALA A 34 -6.98 5.83 1.33
CA ALA A 34 -6.46 6.16 0.01
C ALA A 34 -5.34 5.18 -0.40
N LEU A 35 -4.38 4.92 0.48
CA LEU A 35 -3.29 3.97 0.25
C LEU A 35 -3.79 2.53 0.06
N LYS A 36 -4.81 2.10 0.80
CA LYS A 36 -5.44 0.78 0.62
C LYS A 36 -6.06 0.65 -0.78
N LYS A 37 -6.73 1.68 -1.29
CA LYS A 37 -7.27 1.69 -2.67
C LYS A 37 -6.16 1.61 -3.72
N GLU A 38 -5.06 2.33 -3.55
CA GLU A 38 -3.92 2.28 -4.47
C GLU A 38 -3.25 0.89 -4.46
N ARG A 39 -3.04 0.31 -3.28
CA ARG A 39 -2.55 -1.07 -3.12
C ARG A 39 -3.43 -2.07 -3.87
N ASP A 40 -4.75 -1.98 -3.71
CA ASP A 40 -5.69 -2.90 -4.35
C ASP A 40 -5.70 -2.74 -5.88
N LYS A 41 -5.47 -1.52 -6.39
CA LYS A 41 -5.29 -1.27 -7.82
C LYS A 41 -4.00 -1.91 -8.33
N LEU A 42 -2.89 -1.75 -7.63
CA LEU A 42 -1.60 -2.36 -7.97
C LEU A 42 -1.65 -3.89 -7.92
N LEU A 43 -2.34 -4.48 -6.94
CA LEU A 43 -2.56 -5.93 -6.87
C LEU A 43 -3.31 -6.48 -8.10
N LYS A 44 -4.32 -5.74 -8.58
CA LYS A 44 -5.04 -6.08 -9.81
C LYS A 44 -4.14 -5.97 -11.05
N GLU A 45 -3.33 -4.92 -11.14
CA GLU A 45 -2.39 -4.72 -12.25
C GLU A 45 -1.31 -5.80 -12.30
N LEU A 46 -0.84 -6.25 -11.13
CA LEU A 46 0.10 -7.36 -10.99
C LEU A 46 -0.53 -8.74 -11.31
N LYS A 47 -1.85 -8.82 -11.54
CA LYS A 47 -2.61 -10.08 -11.71
C LYS A 47 -2.34 -11.08 -10.58
N VAL A 48 -2.14 -10.62 -9.35
CA VAL A 48 -1.91 -11.47 -8.17
C VAL A 48 -3.24 -11.94 -7.57
N PHE A 49 -4.24 -12.19 -8.43
CA PHE A 49 -5.59 -12.61 -8.05
C PHE A 49 -5.97 -13.91 -8.75
#